data_AF-A0A7Y2FI37-F1
#
_entry.id   AF-A0A7Y2FI37-F1
#
_cell.length_a   1.000
_cell.length_b   1.000
_cell.length_c   1.000
_cell.angle_alpha   90.00
_cell.angle_beta   90.00
_cell.angle_gamma   90.00
#
_symmetry.space_group_name_H-M   'P 1'
#
loop_
_entity.id
_entity.type
_entity.pdbx_description
1 polymer ?
#
loop_
_entity_poly.entity_id
_entity_poly.type
_entity_poly.pdbx_seq_one_letter_code
_entity_poly.pdbx_strand_id
1 'polypeptide(L)' 'MKECAWCGTDFRGKAFELNDEQFCSEQCMEEYRKEELGDEDEVEAAETAEVAEDG' A
#
# COMPACT_ATOMS: atom_id res chain seq x y z
N MET A 1 18.76 14.77 9.69
CA MET A 1 17.62 14.17 10.43
C MET A 1 16.61 13.75 9.37
N LYS A 2 15.91 12.64 9.60
CA LYS A 2 14.90 12.13 8.66
C LYS A 2 13.54 12.33 9.32
N GLU A 3 12.56 12.77 8.55
CA GLU A 3 11.17 12.95 9.02
C GLU A 3 10.35 11.76 8.51
N CYS A 4 9.49 11.21 9.38
CA CYS A 4 8.61 10.12 9.00
C CYS A 4 7.49 10.64 8.10
N ALA A 5 7.34 10.08 6.89
CA ALA A 5 6.29 10.48 5.95
C ALA A 5 4.87 10.24 6.49
N TRP A 6 4.71 9.28 7.40
CA TRP A 6 3.42 8.97 8.02
C TRP A 6 3.09 9.84 9.24
N CYS A 7 3.95 9.82 10.27
CA CYS A 7 3.66 10.46 11.56
C CYS A 7 4.34 11.82 11.75
N GLY A 8 5.16 12.29 10.80
CA GLY A 8 5.87 13.57 10.87
C GLY A 8 6.94 13.64 11.97
N THR A 9 7.28 12.53 12.62
CA THR A 9 8.27 12.52 13.71
C THR A 9 9.69 12.49 13.15
N ASP A 10 10.56 13.36 13.66
CA ASP A 10 12.00 13.30 13.42
C ASP A 10 12.61 12.04 14.02
N PHE A 11 13.37 11.30 13.22
CA PHE A 11 14.08 10.12 13.67
C PHE A 11 15.52 10.09 13.16
N ARG A 12 16.33 9.27 13.84
CA ARG A 12 17.75 9.05 13.53
C ARG A 12 18.03 7.57 13.56
N GLY A 13 18.66 7.04 12.51
CA GLY A 13 19.04 5.64 12.41
C GLY A 13 18.50 4.98 11.16
N LYS A 14 18.28 3.65 11.24
CA LYS A 14 17.73 2.86 10.15
C LYS A 14 16.30 3.33 9.87
N ALA A 15 16.03 3.68 8.63
CA ALA A 15 14.69 4.01 8.13
C ALA A 15 14.10 2.78 7.46
N PHE A 16 12.78 2.73 7.43
CA PHE A 16 12.04 1.87 6.51
C PHE A 16 11.74 2.70 5.27
N GLU A 17 11.99 2.15 4.08
CA GLU A 17 11.86 2.86 2.79
C GLU A 17 10.81 2.15 1.93
N LEU A 18 9.80 2.87 1.48
CA LEU A 18 8.77 2.38 0.55
C LEU A 18 8.57 3.41 -0.55
N ASN A 19 8.67 2.98 -1.80
CA ASN A 19 8.75 3.86 -2.98
C ASN A 19 9.89 4.89 -2.84
N ASP A 20 9.59 6.10 -2.39
CA ASP A 20 10.55 7.18 -2.14
C ASP A 20 10.39 7.81 -0.74
N GLU A 21 9.58 7.20 0.12
CA GLU A 21 9.24 7.72 1.44
C GLU A 21 9.93 6.95 2.57
N GLN A 22 10.25 7.68 3.64
CA GLN A 22 11.00 7.18 4.77
C GLN A 22 10.14 7.17 6.03
N PHE A 23 10.20 6.06 6.75
CA PHE A 23 9.38 5.82 7.94
C PHE A 23 10.25 5.50 9.15
N CYS A 24 9.83 6.02 10.31
CA CYS A 24 10.53 5.79 11.58
C CYS A 24 10.38 4.35 12.10
N SER A 25 9.35 3.64 11.65
CA SER A 25 8.97 2.29 12.10
C SER A 25 8.27 1.53 10.98
N GLU A 26 8.33 0.20 11.03
CA GLU A 26 7.60 -0.70 10.10
C GLU A 26 6.09 -0.46 10.14
N GLN A 27 5.50 -0.24 11.32
CA GLN A 27 4.08 0.09 11.45
C GLN A 27 3.68 1.35 10.67
N CYS A 28 4.52 2.38 10.65
CA CYS A 28 4.24 3.61 9.91
C CYS A 28 4.31 3.37 8.39
N MET A 29 5.20 2.51 7.94
CA MET A 29 5.29 2.10 6.54
C MET A 29 4.08 1.26 6.13
N GLU A 30 3.64 0.33 6.98
CA GLU A 30 2.53 -0.57 6.69
C GLU A 30 1.20 0.17 6.62
N GLU A 31 0.93 1.07 7.57
CA GLU A 31 -0.26 1.93 7.54
C GLU A 31 -0.26 2.86 6.32
N TYR A 32 0.90 3.46 6.00
CA TYR A 32 1.04 4.25 4.78
C TYR A 32 0.77 3.43 3.52
N ARG A 33 1.33 2.22 3.43
CA ARG A 33 1.08 1.30 2.31
C ARG A 33 -0.40 1.00 2.16
N LYS A 34 -1.09 0.77 3.27
CA LYS A 34 -2.51 0.42 3.28
C LYS A 34 -3.40 1.59 2.86
N GLU A 35 -3.11 2.81 3.31
CA GLU A 35 -3.89 4.00 2.91
C GLU A 35 -3.58 4.45 1.48
N GLU A 36 -2.30 4.60 1.13
CA GLU A 36 -1.90 5.29 -0.11
C GLU A 36 -1.78 4.35 -1.31
N LEU A 37 -1.34 3.11 -1.10
CA LEU A 37 -1.23 2.15 -2.21
C LEU A 37 -2.50 1.34 -2.40
N GLY A 38 -3.37 1.25 -1.39
CA GLY A 38 -4.53 0.38 -1.38
C GLY A 38 -4.10 -1.08 -1.53
N ASP A 39 -4.67 -1.99 -0.75
CA ASP A 39 -4.60 -3.40 -1.13
C ASP A 39 -5.53 -3.58 -2.35
N GLU A 40 -5.06 -3.22 -3.56
CA GLU A 40 -5.67 -3.61 -4.83
C GLU A 40 -5.43 -5.12 -5.07
N ASP A 41 -5.87 -5.95 -4.11
CA ASP A 41 -6.26 -7.33 -4.37
C ASP A 41 -7.78 -7.35 -4.61
N GLU A 42 -8.23 -6.52 -5.56
CA GLU A 42 -9.53 -6.66 -6.19
C GLU A 42 -9.37 -6.33 -7.68
N VAL A 43 -8.46 -7.05 -8.34
CA VAL A 43 -8.76 -7.44 -9.72
C VAL A 43 -9.91 -8.44 -9.62
N GLU A 44 -11.14 -7.91 -9.55
CA GLU A 44 -12.32 -8.68 -9.91
C GLU A 44 -11.99 -9.26 -11.28
N ALA A 45 -11.69 -10.56 -11.30
CA ALA A 45 -11.52 -11.32 -12.51
C ALA A 45 -12.83 -11.13 -13.28
N ALA A 46 -12.76 -10.27 -14.29
CA ALA A 46 -13.87 -9.89 -15.13
C ALA A 46 -14.71 -11.13 -15.42
N GLU A 47 -15.95 -11.06 -14.95
CA GLU A 47 -17.01 -12.02 -15.20
C GLU A 47 -17.07 -12.30 -16.71
N THR A 48 -16.57 -13.46 -17.15
CA THR A 48 -16.91 -13.96 -18.48
C THR A 48 -18.27 -14.65 -18.34
N ALA A 49 -19.31 -13.83 -18.33
CA ALA A 49 -20.66 -14.30 -18.58
C ALA A 49 -20.73 -14.81 -20.03
N GLU A 50 -20.50 -16.10 -20.23
CA GLU A 50 -20.95 -16.80 -21.42
C GLU A 50 -22.16 -17.65 -21.05
N VAL A 51 -23.32 -16.98 -20.97
CA VAL A 51 -24.62 -17.62 -21.19
C VAL A 51 -24.65 -18.05 -22.64
N ALA A 52 -24.57 -19.36 -22.89
CA ALA A 52 -25.03 -19.97 -24.11
C ALA A 52 -26.47 -20.44 -23.89
N GLU A 53 -27.43 -19.63 -24.34
CA GLU A 53 -28.74 -20.14 -24.74
C GLU A 53 -28.58 -20.81 -26.12
N ASP A 54 -28.94 -22.08 -26.29
CA ASP A 54 -29.64 -22.61 -27.48
C ASP A 54 -29.97 -24.11 -27.32
N GLY A 55 -31.26 -24.47 -27.46
CA GLY A 55 -31.69 -25.80 -27.93
C GLY A 55 -32.46 -26.69 -26.97
#